data_AF-A0A2D6GDM4-F1
#
_entry.id   AF-A0A2D6GDM4-F1
#
_cell.length_a   1.000
_cell.length_b   1.000
_cell.length_c   1.000
_cell.angle_alpha   90.00
_cell.angle_beta   90.00
_cell.angle_gamma   90.00
#
_symmetry.space_group_name_H-M   'P 1'
#
loop_
_entity.id
_entity.type
_entity.pdbx_description
1 polymer ?
#
loop_
_entity_poly.entity_id
_entity_poly.type
_entity_poly.pdbx_seq_one_letter_code
_entity_poly.pdbx_strand_id
1 'polypeptide(L)' 'MSDPTELPMEEFGVLCARAGFVLTDEEARDLKGMWERVLPDLAALHAVDLGEGDLAVSFEPSWDPDTEAL' A
#
# COMPACT_ATOMS: atom_id res chain seq x y z
N MET A 1 -17.25 10.52 10.13
CA MET A 1 -16.12 9.96 9.37
C MET A 1 -14.94 10.03 10.31
N SER A 2 -14.46 8.89 10.80
CA SER A 2 -13.33 8.85 11.73
C SER A 2 -12.07 9.29 11.00
N ASP A 3 -11.31 10.18 11.63
CA ASP A 3 -9.96 10.51 11.21
C ASP A 3 -9.19 9.18 11.08
N PRO A 4 -8.62 8.81 9.92
CA PRO A 4 -7.88 7.54 9.75
C PRO A 4 -6.63 7.45 10.64
N THR A 5 -6.36 8.50 11.40
CA THR A 5 -5.11 8.78 12.10
C THR A 5 -5.07 8.20 13.53
N GLU A 6 -6.20 7.77 14.10
CA GLU A 6 -6.23 7.16 15.44
C GLU A 6 -6.82 5.74 15.41
N LEU A 7 -5.94 4.75 15.35
CA LEU A 7 -6.31 3.36 15.58
C LEU A 7 -6.47 3.12 17.09
N PRO A 8 -7.59 2.59 17.60
CA PRO A 8 -7.72 2.24 19.01
C PRO A 8 -6.64 1.26 19.48
N MET A 9 -6.24 1.33 20.75
CA MET A 9 -5.21 0.44 21.31
C MET A 9 -5.57 -1.05 21.17
N GLU A 10 -6.85 -1.39 21.29
CA GLU A 10 -7.36 -2.76 21.10
C GLU A 10 -7.10 -3.27 19.67
N GLU A 11 -7.41 -2.45 18.67
CA GLU A 11 -7.18 -2.79 17.27
C GLU A 11 -5.67 -2.84 16.93
N PHE A 12 -4.89 -1.94 17.52
CA PHE A 12 -3.42 -1.97 17.41
C PHE A 12 -2.84 -3.27 17.99
N GLY A 13 -3.34 -3.71 19.14
CA GLY A 13 -2.95 -4.98 19.75
C GLY A 13 -3.24 -6.19 18.85
N VAL A 14 -4.39 -6.18 18.16
CA VAL A 14 -4.72 -7.22 17.17
C VAL A 14 -3.71 -7.23 16.00
N LEU A 15 -3.29 -6.06 15.50
CA LEU A 15 -2.28 -5.97 14.45
C LEU A 15 -0.92 -6.49 14.92
N CYS A 16 -0.48 -6.12 16.13
CA CYS A 16 0.75 -6.61 16.73
C CYS A 16 0.74 -8.15 16.86
N ALA A 17 -0.37 -8.72 17.34
CA ALA A 17 -0.53 -10.16 17.44
C ALA A 17 -0.49 -10.86 16.07
N ARG A 18 -1.12 -10.27 15.04
CA ARG A 18 -1.07 -10.80 13.66
C ARG A 18 0.32 -10.73 13.04
N ALA A 19 1.11 -9.73 13.41
CA ALA A 19 2.51 -9.61 13.05
C ALA A 19 3.43 -10.54 13.86
N GLY A 20 2.88 -11.29 14.83
CA GLY A 20 3.63 -12.25 15.65
C GLY A 20 4.34 -11.63 16.85
N PHE A 21 4.04 -10.38 17.20
CA PHE A 21 4.58 -9.75 18.39
C PHE A 21 3.81 -10.19 19.65
N VAL A 22 4.56 -10.51 20.70
CA VAL A 22 4.04 -10.68 22.06
C VAL A 22 4.61 -9.53 22.86
N LEU A 23 3.79 -8.50 23.09
CA LEU A 23 4.20 -7.26 23.73
C LEU A 23 3.53 -7.14 25.09
N THR A 24 4.25 -6.55 26.03
CA THR A 24 3.65 -5.98 27.25
C THR A 24 2.86 -4.72 26.90
N ASP A 25 1.99 -4.27 27.82
CA ASP A 25 1.20 -3.05 27.64
C ASP A 25 2.07 -1.80 27.44
N GLU A 26 3.27 -1.78 28.04
CA GLU A 26 4.23 -0.68 27.91
C GLU A 26 4.87 -0.69 26.51
N GLU A 27 5.39 -1.83 26.07
CA GLU A 27 5.95 -1.98 24.72
C GLU A 27 4.91 -1.71 23.61
N ALA A 28 3.66 -2.12 23.82
CA ALA A 28 2.57 -1.83 22.90
C ALA A 28 2.27 -0.32 22.81
N ARG A 29 2.30 0.40 23.94
CA ARG A 29 2.14 1.87 23.95
C ARG A 29 3.29 2.57 23.22
N ASP A 30 4.53 2.15 23.48
CA ASP A 30 5.70 2.72 22.84
C ASP A 30 5.67 2.50 21.32
N LEU A 31 5.39 1.26 20.90
CA LEU A 31 5.30 0.92 19.49
C LEU A 31 4.14 1.66 18.80
N LYS A 32 3.00 1.82 19.48
CA LYS A 32 1.86 2.58 18.95
C LYS A 32 2.24 4.04 18.74
N GLY A 33 2.94 4.67 19.68
CA GLY A 33 3.41 6.04 19.52
C GLY A 33 4.38 6.21 18.35
N MET A 34 5.23 5.21 18.08
CA MET A 34 6.08 5.18 16.89
C MET A 34 5.25 5.03 15.60
N TRP A 35 4.25 4.14 15.61
CA TRP A 35 3.36 3.90 14.48
C TRP A 35 2.54 5.15 14.12
N GLU A 36 1.97 5.83 15.11
CA GLU A 36 1.23 7.08 14.91
C GLU A 36 2.09 8.19 14.32
N ARG A 37 3.38 8.24 14.69
CA ARG A 37 4.32 9.23 14.15
C ARG A 37 4.55 9.08 12.65
N VAL A 38 4.51 7.85 12.12
CA VAL A 38 4.78 7.56 10.69
C VAL A 38 3.51 7.54 9.83
N LEU A 39 2.32 7.56 10.43
CA LEU A 39 1.04 7.58 9.69
C LEU A 39 0.91 8.73 8.69
N PRO A 40 1.28 9.99 9.03
CA PRO A 40 1.15 11.09 8.09
C PRO A 40 2.01 10.89 6.84
N ASP A 41 3.22 10.37 7.03
CA ASP A 41 4.14 10.07 5.92
C ASP A 41 3.60 8.94 5.04
N LEU A 42 3.02 7.91 5.66
CA LEU A 42 2.39 6.80 4.95
C LEU A 42 1.16 7.25 4.15
N ALA A 43 0.34 8.14 4.73
CA ALA A 43 -0.82 8.71 4.05
C ALA A 43 -0.39 9.56 2.84
N ALA A 44 0.69 10.33 2.98
CA ALA A 44 1.26 11.08 1.86
C ALA A 44 1.77 10.15 0.74
N LEU A 45 2.41 9.04 1.09
CA LEU A 45 2.85 8.03 0.11
C LEU A 45 1.67 7.36 -0.62
N HIS A 46 0.59 7.02 0.09
CA HIS A 46 -0.61 6.45 -0.55
C HIS A 46 -1.34 7.43 -1.47
N ALA A 47 -1.17 8.74 -1.27
CA ALA A 47 -1.76 9.75 -2.13
C ALA A 47 -0.94 10.00 -3.41
N VAL A 48 0.24 9.39 -3.55
CA VAL A 48 1.05 9.50 -4.78
C VAL A 48 0.38 8.71 -5.89
N ASP A 49 -0.06 9.41 -6.94
CA ASP A 49 -0.48 8.81 -8.19
C ASP A 49 0.76 8.28 -8.93
N LEU A 50 0.85 6.96 -9.06
CA LEU A 50 1.97 6.26 -9.71
C LEU A 50 1.81 6.18 -11.23
N GLY A 51 0.71 6.69 -11.80
CA GLY A 51 0.50 6.69 -13.25
C GLY A 51 0.26 5.29 -13.84
N GLU A 52 -0.38 4.37 -13.11
CA GLU A 52 -0.76 3.02 -13.59
C GLU A 52 -1.66 3.03 -14.86
N GLY A 53 -2.09 4.20 -15.32
CA GLY A 53 -2.85 4.41 -16.54
C GLY A 53 -2.04 4.73 -17.80
N ASP A 54 -0.70 4.74 -17.77
CA ASP A 54 0.09 4.90 -19.01
C ASP A 54 0.07 3.60 -19.83
N LEU A 55 -0.98 3.51 -20.66
CA LEU A 55 -1.18 2.65 -21.82
C LEU A 55 -0.24 1.43 -21.92
N ALA A 56 -0.76 0.25 -21.60
CA ALA A 56 -0.26 -0.97 -22.24
C ALA A 56 -0.39 -0.77 -23.75
N VAL A 57 0.73 -0.65 -24.46
CA VAL A 57 0.75 -0.59 -25.92
C VAL A 57 0.04 -1.84 -26.44
N SER A 58 -1.18 -1.70 -26.94
CA SER A 58 -1.90 -2.77 -27.60
C SER A 58 -1.24 -2.99 -28.96
N PHE A 59 -0.48 -4.08 -29.07
CA PHE A 59 0.06 -4.54 -30.33
C PHE A 59 -1.04 -5.30 -31.09
N GLU A 60 -1.54 -4.74 -32.18
CA GLU A 60 -2.32 -5.48 -33.18
C GLU A 60 -1.33 -6.01 -34.23
N PRO A 61 -1.08 -7.33 -34.32
CA PRO A 61 -0.24 -7.88 -35.36
C PRO A 61 -0.96 -7.72 -36.71
N SER A 62 -0.49 -6.81 -37.57
CA SER A 62 -0.81 -6.91 -39.00
C SER A 62 0.12 -7.96 -39.61
N TRP A 63 -0.32 -9.22 -39.59
CA TRP A 63 0.31 -10.23 -40.45
C TRP A 63 -0.16 -9.92 -41.86
N ASP A 64 0.64 -9.15 -42.60
CA ASP A 64 0.40 -8.88 -44.01
C ASP A 64 0.88 -10.11 -44.81
N PRO A 65 -0.02 -10.93 -45.38
CA PRO A 65 0.37 -12.18 -46.03
C PRO A 65 1.00 -11.99 -47.42
N ASP A 66 1.08 -10.75 -47.95
CA ASP A 66 1.44 -10.51 -49.35
C ASP A 66 2.87 -9.99 -49.59
N THR A 67 3.81 -10.22 -48.65
CA THR A 67 5.24 -9.86 -48.88
C THR A 67 6.08 -11.01 -49.45
N GLU A 68 5.51 -11.86 -50.29
CA GLU A 68 6.26 -12.76 -51.19
C GLU A 68 5.66 -12.76 -52.60
N ALA A 69 5.90 -11.69 -53.35
CA ALA A 69 5.75 -11.69 -54.81
C ALA A 69 6.61 -10.60 -55.48
N LEU A 70 7.94 -10.71 -55.42
CA LEU A 70 8.86 -10.16 -56.43
C LEU A 70 10.09 -11.06 -56.58
#